data_AF-A0A812X8R6-F1
#
_entry.id   AF-A0A812X8R6-F1
#
_cell.length_a   1.000
_cell.length_b   1.000
_cell.length_c   1.000
_cell.angle_alpha   90.00
_cell.angle_beta   90.00
_cell.angle_gamma   90.00
#
_symmetry.space_group_name_H-M   'P 1'
#
loop_
_entity.id
_entity.type
_entity.pdbx_description
1 polymer ?
#
loop_
_entity_poly.entity_id
_entity_poly.type
_entity_poly.pdbx_seq_one_letter_code
_entity_poly.pdbx_strand_id
1 'polypeptide(L)'
;MNAGDVVYVLYHGDPGVWHTRLLASDLGQDEWMIITPDRDIYPEVYSPANVDIHRFYHAPDGRLPRQVPAGQVYAFAPLDPRQFGDLLRLGRQEAAAELARRGGPVMAAALAGQGNPPAPVAAGGVPQGAAPVIPGGPTTWVALEDVGTHKRGDVIAVDPGPLPPGHVVLGNRALVPVGLEVMAVIKTTPDGVAAVKFEDVRILPVQFDAQGIRRREFNLAVSQLHDTVPQGGGLQLQGPSTFLNIAKMMRDQNFTPTTFHEYWVRSSEVARGDRSVYEHECLSRVIEAMLGMQVIREAHRISPSAPDYSAADIMMGWRFRRAGQGVDSGLAGYVASELKNEAAIAKEARKAKEEADLRRRNPRKTGKAGEGGGGQGQ
;
A
#
# COMPACT_ATOMS: atom_id res chain seq x y z
N MET A 1 -11.07 -3.36 19.68
CA MET A 1 -10.59 -2.24 18.85
C MET A 1 -9.09 -2.14 19.05
N ASN A 2 -8.32 -1.82 18.00
CA ASN A 2 -6.87 -1.69 18.04
C ASN A 2 -6.43 -0.31 17.49
N ALA A 3 -5.22 0.12 17.85
CA ALA A 3 -4.61 1.29 17.23
C ALA A 3 -4.40 1.05 15.72
N GLY A 4 -4.78 2.02 14.91
CA GLY A 4 -4.80 1.93 13.44
C GLY A 4 -6.16 1.54 12.86
N ASP A 5 -7.09 1.05 13.68
CA ASP A 5 -8.44 0.75 13.23
C ASP A 5 -9.26 2.02 12.99
N VAL A 6 -10.33 1.90 12.18
CA VAL A 6 -11.29 2.97 11.92
C VAL A 6 -12.60 2.69 12.65
N VAL A 7 -13.22 3.74 13.17
CA VAL A 7 -14.59 3.71 13.70
C VAL A 7 -15.43 4.73 12.94
N TYR A 8 -16.63 4.32 12.53
CA TYR A 8 -17.64 5.20 11.96
C TYR A 8 -18.66 5.53 13.03
N VAL A 9 -18.83 6.80 13.35
CA VAL A 9 -19.63 7.29 14.47
C VAL A 9 -20.77 8.16 13.95
N LEU A 10 -21.98 7.89 14.40
CA LEU A 10 -23.14 8.74 14.19
C LEU A 10 -23.49 9.39 15.52
N TYR A 11 -23.37 10.71 15.60
CA TYR A 11 -23.69 11.46 16.81
C TYR A 11 -25.17 11.81 16.87
N HIS A 12 -25.70 11.96 18.09
CA HIS A 12 -27.05 12.46 18.32
C HIS A 12 -27.25 13.90 17.82
N GLY A 13 -26.22 14.74 17.93
CA GLY A 13 -26.26 16.16 17.56
C GLY A 13 -26.07 16.46 16.06
N ASP A 14 -25.67 15.46 15.26
CA ASP A 14 -25.43 15.60 13.83
C ASP A 14 -26.07 14.45 13.03
N PRO A 15 -27.43 14.38 13.03
CA PRO A 15 -28.13 13.27 12.42
C PRO A 15 -27.98 13.30 10.90
N GLY A 16 -27.44 12.21 10.34
CA GLY A 16 -27.32 12.02 8.89
C GLY A 16 -25.89 12.13 8.35
N VAL A 17 -24.90 12.39 9.19
CA VAL A 17 -23.48 12.34 8.83
C VAL A 17 -22.76 11.31 9.72
N TRP A 18 -22.06 10.38 9.07
CA TRP A 18 -21.20 9.40 9.72
C TRP A 18 -19.78 9.94 9.77
N HIS A 19 -19.28 10.15 10.97
CA HIS A 19 -17.96 10.67 11.25
C HIS A 19 -16.94 9.54 11.29
N THR A 20 -15.83 9.72 10.58
CA THR A 20 -14.73 8.75 10.61
C THR A 20 -13.77 9.12 11.74
N ARG A 21 -13.33 8.12 12.50
CA ARG A 21 -12.39 8.26 13.61
C ARG A 21 -11.29 7.24 13.43
N LEU A 22 -10.05 7.70 13.39
CA LEU A 22 -8.88 6.84 13.38
C LEU A 22 -8.43 6.64 14.83
N LEU A 23 -8.36 5.39 15.28
CA LEU A 23 -7.94 5.06 16.64
C LEU A 23 -6.43 5.11 16.75
N ALA A 24 -5.88 6.01 17.59
CA ALA A 24 -4.45 6.17 17.73
C ALA A 24 -3.87 5.38 18.92
N SER A 25 -4.57 5.39 20.07
CA SER A 25 -4.15 4.66 21.27
C SER A 25 -5.34 4.41 22.18
N ASP A 26 -5.34 3.26 22.85
CA ASP A 26 -6.28 2.97 23.94
C ASP A 26 -5.87 3.79 25.18
N LEU A 27 -6.84 4.42 25.84
CA LEU A 27 -6.67 5.13 27.11
C LEU A 27 -7.32 4.37 28.28
N GLY A 28 -7.98 3.24 28.00
CA GLY A 28 -8.71 2.41 28.97
C GLY A 28 -10.19 2.80 29.10
N GLN A 29 -10.98 1.92 29.72
CA GLN A 29 -12.42 2.13 29.99
C GLN A 29 -13.25 2.53 28.75
N ASP A 30 -13.00 1.88 27.62
CA ASP A 30 -13.61 2.17 26.32
C ASP A 30 -13.27 3.55 25.73
N GLU A 31 -12.33 4.29 26.33
CA GLU A 31 -11.86 5.58 25.86
C GLU A 31 -10.62 5.44 24.98
N TRP A 32 -10.64 6.14 23.85
CA TRP A 32 -9.59 6.08 22.85
C TRP A 32 -9.11 7.49 22.52
N MET A 33 -7.80 7.63 22.33
CA MET A 33 -7.27 8.80 21.64
C MET A 33 -7.58 8.64 20.16
N ILE A 34 -8.38 9.56 19.62
CA ILE A 34 -8.81 9.51 18.23
C ILE A 34 -8.26 10.65 17.40
N ILE A 35 -8.32 10.47 16.09
CA ILE A 35 -7.95 11.47 15.11
C ILE A 35 -9.14 11.68 14.18
N THR A 36 -9.50 12.94 13.92
CA THR A 36 -10.57 13.32 12.99
C THR A 36 -10.03 13.55 11.57
N PRO A 37 -10.89 13.60 10.53
CA PRO A 37 -10.48 13.97 9.18
C PRO A 37 -9.80 15.34 9.06
N ASP A 38 -10.18 16.29 9.92
CA ASP A 38 -9.55 17.61 10.06
C ASP A 38 -8.23 17.57 10.86
N ARG A 39 -7.85 16.38 11.34
CA ARG A 39 -6.63 16.08 12.11
C ARG A 39 -6.62 16.64 13.52
N ASP A 40 -7.80 16.89 14.08
CA ASP A 40 -7.93 17.09 15.51
C ASP A 40 -7.65 15.78 16.24
N ILE A 41 -7.00 15.89 17.39
CA ILE A 41 -6.59 14.75 18.20
C ILE A 41 -7.12 14.97 19.61
N TYR A 42 -8.01 14.09 20.06
CA TYR A 42 -8.59 14.18 21.40
C TYR A 42 -9.14 12.84 21.90
N PRO A 43 -9.35 12.68 23.22
CA PRO A 43 -9.97 11.50 23.80
C PRO A 43 -11.47 11.40 23.49
N GLU A 44 -11.96 10.21 23.16
CA GLU A 44 -13.38 9.93 22.94
C GLU A 44 -13.78 8.56 23.48
N VAL A 45 -14.95 8.48 24.12
CA VAL A 45 -15.46 7.25 24.76
C VAL A 45 -16.38 6.47 23.81
N TYR A 46 -16.02 5.23 23.48
CA TYR A 46 -16.80 4.33 22.63
C TYR A 46 -17.57 3.29 23.45
N SER A 47 -18.42 3.79 24.34
CA SER A 47 -19.28 2.97 25.20
C SER A 47 -20.75 3.17 24.84
N PRO A 48 -21.62 2.15 24.99
CA PRO A 48 -23.07 2.32 24.90
C PRO A 48 -23.64 3.34 25.91
N ALA A 49 -22.88 3.68 26.95
CA ALA A 49 -23.26 4.71 27.92
C ALA A 49 -22.95 6.14 27.45
N ASN A 50 -22.22 6.32 26.35
CA ASN A 50 -21.94 7.64 25.80
C ASN A 50 -23.21 8.23 25.17
N VAL A 51 -23.76 9.27 25.80
CA VAL A 51 -25.02 9.94 25.39
C VAL A 51 -24.88 10.76 24.11
N ASP A 52 -23.66 11.07 23.68
CA ASP A 52 -23.41 11.86 22.47
C ASP A 52 -23.43 10.97 21.22
N ILE A 53 -23.14 9.67 21.37
CA ILE A 53 -23.05 8.72 20.26
C ILE A 53 -24.37 7.97 20.10
N HIS A 54 -25.06 8.18 18.98
CA HIS A 54 -26.25 7.42 18.64
C HIS A 54 -25.91 5.99 18.23
N ARG A 55 -24.86 5.83 17.42
CA ARG A 55 -24.36 4.53 16.97
C ARG A 55 -22.92 4.64 16.51
N PHE A 56 -22.15 3.56 16.66
CA PHE A 56 -20.85 3.45 16.01
C PHE A 56 -20.64 2.05 15.43
N TYR A 57 -19.78 1.96 14.42
CA TYR A 57 -19.35 0.72 13.80
C TYR A 57 -17.83 0.67 13.71
N HIS A 58 -17.25 -0.42 14.22
CA HIS A 58 -15.83 -0.70 14.13
C HIS A 58 -15.49 -1.34 12.77
N ALA A 59 -14.47 -0.81 12.10
CA ALA A 59 -13.98 -1.22 10.80
C ALA A 59 -12.45 -1.39 10.84
N PRO A 60 -11.94 -2.57 11.20
CA PRO A 60 -10.51 -2.80 11.41
C PRO A 60 -9.67 -2.67 10.12
N ASP A 61 -10.26 -2.93 8.96
CA ASP A 61 -9.62 -2.78 7.64
C ASP A 61 -9.97 -1.45 6.95
N GLY A 62 -10.66 -0.55 7.65
CA GLY A 62 -11.15 0.71 7.11
C GLY A 62 -12.31 0.57 6.12
N ARG A 63 -12.76 -0.65 5.81
CA ARG A 63 -13.88 -0.84 4.87
C ARG A 63 -15.16 -0.30 5.47
N LEU A 64 -15.97 0.31 4.60
CA LEU A 64 -17.23 0.89 5.00
C LEU A 64 -18.23 -0.23 5.38
N PRO A 65 -18.79 -0.24 6.60
CA PRO A 65 -19.82 -1.19 6.98
C PRO A 65 -21.07 -1.02 6.12
N ARG A 66 -21.78 -2.12 5.84
CA ARG A 66 -22.97 -2.13 4.96
C ARG A 66 -24.08 -1.19 5.44
N GLN A 67 -24.13 -0.92 6.75
CA GLN A 67 -25.11 -0.06 7.40
C GLN A 67 -24.76 1.43 7.33
N VAL A 68 -23.55 1.78 6.88
CA VAL A 68 -23.08 3.15 6.76
C VAL A 68 -23.21 3.60 5.30
N PRO A 69 -24.07 4.58 4.98
CA PRO A 69 -24.24 5.05 3.59
C PRO A 69 -23.01 5.83 3.13
N ALA A 70 -22.36 5.39 2.04
CA ALA A 70 -21.12 5.99 1.54
C ALA A 70 -21.21 7.50 1.26
N GLY A 71 -22.36 7.97 0.76
CA GLY A 71 -22.60 9.40 0.48
C GLY A 71 -22.82 10.28 1.72
N GLN A 72 -22.84 9.69 2.91
CA GLN A 72 -23.06 10.37 4.19
C GLN A 72 -21.85 10.26 5.11
N VAL A 73 -20.68 9.88 4.59
CA VAL A 73 -19.47 9.71 5.40
C VAL A 73 -18.62 10.96 5.34
N TYR A 74 -18.39 11.57 6.50
CA TYR A 74 -17.33 12.53 6.70
C TYR A 74 -16.02 11.76 6.93
N ALA A 75 -15.26 11.58 5.85
CA ALA A 75 -14.08 10.73 5.78
C ALA A 75 -12.78 11.53 5.65
N PHE A 76 -11.66 10.87 5.95
CA PHE A 76 -10.35 11.39 5.63
C PHE A 76 -10.20 11.58 4.11
N ALA A 77 -9.51 12.65 3.70
CA ALA A 77 -8.91 12.68 2.37
C ALA A 77 -7.96 11.47 2.20
N PRO A 78 -7.76 10.95 0.97
CA PRO A 78 -6.86 9.83 0.75
C PRO A 78 -5.49 10.05 1.41
N LEU A 79 -5.13 9.16 2.33
CA LEU A 79 -3.87 9.20 3.05
C LEU A 79 -2.88 8.23 2.39
N ASP A 80 -1.67 8.69 2.14
CA ASP A 80 -0.56 7.79 1.82
C ASP A 80 -0.06 7.08 3.11
N PRO A 81 0.70 5.96 2.98
CA PRO A 81 1.18 5.22 4.15
C PRO A 81 2.05 6.04 5.12
N ARG A 82 2.76 7.05 4.62
CA ARG A 82 3.59 7.93 5.45
C ARG A 82 2.71 8.88 6.25
N GLN A 83 1.75 9.54 5.61
CA GLN A 83 0.78 10.42 6.26
C GLN A 83 -0.02 9.68 7.33
N PHE A 84 -0.47 8.46 7.03
CA PHE A 84 -1.15 7.60 8.00
C PHE A 84 -0.24 7.27 9.21
N GLY A 85 1.02 6.89 8.95
CA GLY A 85 2.00 6.64 10.00
C GLY A 85 2.31 7.87 10.86
N ASP A 86 2.39 9.05 10.25
CA ASP A 86 2.61 10.32 10.94
C ASP A 86 1.44 10.69 11.85
N LEU A 87 0.19 10.51 11.39
CA LEU A 87 -1.00 10.72 12.22
C LEU A 87 -1.02 9.78 13.42
N LEU A 88 -0.77 8.48 13.23
CA LEU A 88 -0.70 7.53 14.35
C LEU A 88 0.46 7.83 15.32
N ARG A 89 1.57 8.38 14.83
CA ARG A 89 2.67 8.84 15.70
C ARG A 89 2.24 10.04 16.55
N LEU A 90 1.60 11.04 15.94
CA LEU A 90 1.08 12.21 16.64
C LEU A 90 0.02 11.84 17.67
N GLY A 91 -0.96 11.01 17.30
CA GLY A 91 -2.01 10.56 18.20
C GLY A 91 -1.47 9.79 19.41
N ARG A 92 -0.43 8.96 19.22
CA ARG A 92 0.24 8.28 20.35
C ARG A 92 1.01 9.23 21.26
N GLN A 93 1.62 10.28 20.70
CA GLN A 93 2.28 11.32 21.51
C GLN A 93 1.26 12.07 22.37
N GLU A 94 0.11 12.43 21.80
CA GLU A 94 -0.97 13.10 22.54
C GLU A 94 -1.60 12.18 23.58
N ALA A 95 -1.79 10.89 23.28
CA ALA A 95 -2.26 9.90 24.23
C ALA A 95 -1.34 9.78 25.46
N ALA A 96 -0.02 9.74 25.23
CA ALA A 96 0.96 9.72 26.32
C ALA A 96 0.90 11.01 27.17
N ALA A 97 0.75 12.16 26.53
CA ALA A 97 0.59 13.44 27.23
C ALA A 97 -0.72 13.51 28.03
N GLU A 98 -1.81 12.95 27.50
CA GLU A 98 -3.11 12.86 28.18
C GLU A 98 -3.07 11.93 29.40
N LEU A 99 -2.47 10.75 29.27
CA LEU A 99 -2.27 9.84 30.41
C LEU A 99 -1.40 10.46 31.51
N ALA A 100 -0.37 11.21 31.12
CA ALA A 100 0.45 11.97 32.06
C ALA A 100 -0.36 13.08 32.78
N ARG A 101 -1.25 13.79 32.06
CA ARG A 101 -2.17 14.78 32.65
C ARG A 101 -3.14 14.15 33.66
N ARG A 102 -3.56 12.91 33.43
CA ARG A 102 -4.49 12.15 34.30
C ARG A 102 -3.82 11.52 35.53
N GLY A 103 -2.52 11.74 35.73
CA GLY A 103 -1.78 11.18 36.86
C GLY A 103 -1.49 9.68 36.73
N GLY A 104 -1.61 9.11 35.52
CA GLY A 104 -1.05 7.79 35.23
C GLY A 104 0.47 7.80 35.38
N PRO A 105 1.13 6.65 35.61
CA PRO A 105 2.58 6.60 35.73
C PRO A 105 3.22 7.19 34.47
N VAL A 106 3.84 8.36 34.64
CA VAL A 106 4.65 8.98 33.61
C VAL A 106 5.84 8.06 33.40
N MET A 107 5.89 7.34 32.28
CA MET A 107 7.13 6.70 31.82
C MET A 107 8.09 7.80 31.36
N ALA A 108 8.62 8.54 32.33
CA ALA A 108 9.73 9.47 32.17
C ALA A 108 11.03 8.75 32.54
N ALA A 109 11.71 8.20 31.56
CA ALA A 109 13.14 7.89 31.60
C ALA A 109 13.63 7.91 30.13
N ALA A 110 14.64 8.67 29.71
CA ALA A 110 15.83 9.09 30.40
C ALA A 110 16.38 10.42 29.84
N LEU A 111 16.66 11.38 30.73
CA LEU A 111 17.59 12.49 30.53
C LEU A 111 18.30 12.70 31.88
N ALA A 112 19.64 12.87 31.84
CA ALA A 112 20.64 12.84 32.92
C ALA A 112 21.05 11.40 33.36
N GLY A 113 22.31 10.98 33.47
CA GLY A 113 23.61 11.64 33.49
C GLY A 113 24.45 11.05 34.64
N GLN A 114 25.63 10.47 34.34
CA GLN A 114 26.71 9.98 35.25
C GLN A 114 26.43 8.66 36.02
N GLY A 115 27.35 7.69 36.15
CA GLY A 115 28.75 7.58 35.75
C GLY A 115 29.32 6.16 36.04
N ASN A 116 30.33 5.79 35.23
CA ASN A 116 31.35 4.73 35.31
C ASN A 116 31.04 3.24 35.69
N PRO A 117 31.84 2.29 35.13
CA PRO A 117 31.48 0.86 35.01
C PRO A 117 32.14 -0.04 36.08
N PRO A 118 31.79 -1.34 36.11
CA PRO A 118 32.87 -2.31 35.91
C PRO A 118 32.53 -3.47 34.94
N ALA A 119 33.56 -3.78 34.14
CA ALA A 119 34.09 -5.05 33.60
C ALA A 119 33.21 -6.32 33.37
N PRO A 120 33.56 -7.14 32.35
CA PRO A 120 32.70 -8.17 31.79
C PRO A 120 32.83 -9.51 32.54
N VAL A 121 31.74 -10.28 32.56
CA VAL A 121 31.78 -11.72 32.85
C VAL A 121 31.10 -12.52 31.76
N ALA A 122 31.70 -13.69 31.53
CA ALA A 122 31.72 -14.47 30.31
C ALA A 122 30.46 -15.30 30.04
N ALA A 123 30.42 -15.80 28.80
CA ALA A 123 29.44 -16.68 28.22
C ALA A 123 29.25 -18.02 28.95
N GLY A 124 28.03 -18.56 28.87
CA GLY A 124 27.69 -19.95 29.17
C GLY A 124 26.17 -20.14 29.24
N GLY A 125 25.58 -20.80 28.24
CA GLY A 125 24.12 -20.89 28.05
C GLY A 125 23.45 -22.12 28.65
N VAL A 126 22.11 -22.06 28.71
CA VAL A 126 21.12 -23.16 28.52
C VAL A 126 19.74 -22.52 28.27
N PRO A 127 18.82 -23.14 27.49
CA PRO A 127 17.53 -22.52 27.14
C PRO A 127 16.51 -22.71 28.27
N GLN A 128 15.99 -21.61 28.82
CA GLN A 128 14.99 -21.63 29.88
C GLN A 128 13.61 -21.26 29.34
N GLY A 129 12.62 -22.06 29.70
CA GLY A 129 11.24 -22.01 29.21
C GLY A 129 10.54 -20.67 29.44
N ALA A 130 9.50 -20.46 28.62
CA ALA A 130 8.69 -19.25 28.57
C ALA A 130 8.16 -18.83 29.95
N ALA A 131 8.72 -17.74 30.47
CA ALA A 131 8.17 -16.99 31.59
C ALA A 131 7.11 -15.99 31.08
N PRO A 132 6.12 -15.62 31.90
CA PRO A 132 5.03 -14.73 31.50
C PRO A 132 5.53 -13.31 31.19
N VAL A 133 5.02 -12.76 30.10
CA VAL A 133 5.39 -11.46 29.53
C VAL A 133 4.84 -10.31 30.39
N ILE A 134 5.73 -9.43 30.84
CA ILE A 134 5.39 -8.14 31.45
C ILE A 134 5.41 -7.09 30.31
N PRO A 135 4.33 -6.35 30.05
CA PRO A 135 4.32 -5.31 29.02
C PRO A 135 5.11 -4.09 29.50
N GLY A 136 6.12 -3.67 28.71
CA GLY A 136 6.96 -2.50 29.01
C GLY A 136 8.48 -2.73 28.96
N GLY A 137 8.95 -3.85 28.41
CA GLY A 137 10.38 -4.15 28.32
C GLY A 137 11.18 -3.19 27.42
N PRO A 138 12.51 -3.10 27.62
CA PRO A 138 13.39 -2.26 26.81
C PRO A 138 13.25 -2.59 25.32
N THR A 139 13.30 -1.55 24.47
CA THR A 139 13.26 -1.74 23.02
C THR A 139 14.52 -2.45 22.51
N THR A 140 14.36 -3.21 21.44
CA THR A 140 15.38 -4.09 20.89
C THR A 140 15.65 -3.72 19.43
N TRP A 141 16.93 -3.70 19.06
CA TRP A 141 17.38 -3.59 17.68
C TRP A 141 17.42 -4.97 17.04
N VAL A 142 16.74 -5.11 15.90
CA VAL A 142 16.52 -6.38 15.22
C VAL A 142 16.98 -6.28 13.77
N ALA A 143 17.66 -7.30 13.26
CA ALA A 143 18.08 -7.40 11.87
C ALA A 143 16.87 -7.45 10.91
N LEU A 144 16.90 -6.65 9.85
CA LEU A 144 15.87 -6.62 8.81
C LEU A 144 16.14 -7.57 7.65
N GLU A 145 17.37 -8.07 7.55
CA GLU A 145 17.88 -8.83 6.42
C GLU A 145 18.93 -9.84 6.89
N ASP A 146 19.22 -10.82 6.03
CA ASP A 146 20.26 -11.82 6.24
C ASP A 146 21.61 -11.27 5.77
N VAL A 147 22.57 -11.09 6.68
CA VAL A 147 23.92 -10.57 6.38
C VAL A 147 24.96 -11.31 7.24
N GLY A 148 25.94 -11.93 6.59
CA GLY A 148 26.94 -12.76 7.26
C GLY A 148 26.33 -13.86 8.15
N THR A 149 26.62 -13.81 9.45
CA THR A 149 26.09 -14.75 10.46
C THR A 149 24.74 -14.33 11.04
N HIS A 150 24.26 -13.12 10.73
CA HIS A 150 23.00 -12.60 11.25
C HIS A 150 21.85 -12.96 10.29
N LYS A 151 20.75 -13.39 10.88
CA LYS A 151 19.49 -13.67 10.21
C LYS A 151 18.47 -12.59 10.51
N ARG A 152 17.57 -12.35 9.56
CA ARG A 152 16.42 -11.48 9.78
C ARG A 152 15.66 -11.90 11.04
N GLY A 153 15.34 -10.93 11.90
CA GLY A 153 14.72 -11.19 13.20
C GLY A 153 15.72 -11.42 14.33
N ASP A 154 17.02 -11.52 14.06
CA ASP A 154 18.03 -11.62 15.10
C ASP A 154 18.11 -10.32 15.91
N VAL A 155 18.18 -10.48 17.22
CA VAL A 155 18.39 -9.38 18.15
C VAL A 155 19.86 -8.98 18.12
N ILE A 156 20.13 -7.74 17.71
CA ILE A 156 21.48 -7.18 17.58
C ILE A 156 21.90 -6.47 18.88
N ALA A 157 20.98 -5.72 19.49
CA ALA A 157 21.19 -5.06 20.77
C ALA A 157 19.85 -4.86 21.48
N VAL A 158 19.84 -4.88 22.81
CA VAL A 158 18.68 -4.54 23.63
C VAL A 158 18.99 -3.25 24.35
N ASP A 159 18.13 -2.23 24.24
CA ASP A 159 18.34 -0.95 24.91
C ASP A 159 18.47 -1.13 26.43
N PRO A 160 19.30 -0.30 27.09
CA PRO A 160 20.10 0.79 26.55
C PRO A 160 21.45 0.35 25.93
N GLY A 161 21.62 -0.95 25.65
CA GLY A 161 22.83 -1.51 25.06
C GLY A 161 23.16 -0.87 23.70
N PRO A 162 24.43 -0.50 23.45
CA PRO A 162 24.82 0.14 22.20
C PRO A 162 24.80 -0.85 21.04
N LEU A 163 24.44 -0.36 19.86
CA LEU A 163 24.68 -1.06 18.59
C LEU A 163 26.20 -1.23 18.36
N PRO A 164 26.62 -2.23 17.56
CA PRO A 164 28.04 -2.47 17.25
C PRO A 164 28.77 -1.20 16.74
N PRO A 165 30.08 -1.07 16.99
CA PRO A 165 30.86 0.10 16.56
C PRO A 165 30.75 0.36 15.05
N GLY A 166 30.69 1.64 14.66
CA GLY A 166 30.55 2.05 13.25
C GLY A 166 29.12 2.07 12.72
N HIS A 167 28.12 1.86 13.57
CA HIS A 167 26.72 1.98 13.19
C HIS A 167 26.29 3.43 12.94
N VAL A 168 25.27 3.62 12.09
CA VAL A 168 24.64 4.91 11.80
C VAL A 168 23.16 4.83 12.15
N VAL A 169 22.69 5.61 13.13
CA VAL A 169 21.29 5.65 13.55
C VAL A 169 20.49 6.66 12.73
N LEU A 170 19.35 6.23 12.21
CA LEU A 170 18.40 6.97 11.40
C LEU A 170 16.99 6.81 12.01
N GLY A 171 16.75 7.46 13.15
CA GLY A 171 15.48 7.34 13.88
C GLY A 171 15.30 5.96 14.51
N ASN A 172 14.26 5.22 14.10
CA ASN A 172 14.02 3.85 14.56
C ASN A 172 14.73 2.79 13.70
N ARG A 173 15.60 3.19 12.78
CA ARG A 173 16.43 2.29 11.97
C ARG A 173 17.89 2.62 12.17
N ALA A 174 18.76 1.65 11.90
CA ALA A 174 20.19 1.90 11.85
C ALA A 174 20.83 1.02 10.78
N LEU A 175 22.01 1.43 10.31
CA LEU A 175 22.91 0.62 9.52
C LEU A 175 24.05 0.16 10.42
N VAL A 176 24.33 -1.15 10.44
CA VAL A 176 25.34 -1.77 11.29
C VAL A 176 26.36 -2.48 10.39
N PRO A 177 27.66 -2.20 10.52
CA PRO A 177 28.67 -2.92 9.75
C PRO A 177 28.80 -4.37 10.25
N VAL A 178 28.84 -5.31 9.32
CA VAL A 178 29.04 -6.75 9.57
C VAL A 178 30.16 -7.23 8.65
N GLY A 179 31.40 -7.19 9.15
CA GLY A 179 32.59 -7.48 8.33
C GLY A 179 32.79 -6.42 7.23
N LEU A 180 32.71 -6.84 5.96
CA LEU A 180 32.78 -5.94 4.80
C LEU A 180 31.39 -5.50 4.29
N GLU A 181 30.32 -6.04 4.87
CA GLU A 181 28.94 -5.76 4.49
C GLU A 181 28.27 -4.79 5.49
N VAL A 182 27.11 -4.28 5.12
CA VAL A 182 26.29 -3.40 5.97
C VAL A 182 24.91 -4.03 6.10
N MET A 183 24.42 -4.11 7.33
CA MET A 183 23.12 -4.68 7.67
C MET A 183 22.18 -3.59 8.18
N ALA A 184 20.95 -3.56 7.65
CA ALA A 184 19.88 -2.73 8.16
C ALA A 184 19.23 -3.38 9.40
N VAL A 185 19.05 -2.58 10.45
CA VAL A 185 18.36 -2.99 11.68
C VAL A 185 17.21 -2.03 12.01
N ILE A 186 16.20 -2.52 12.71
CA ILE A 186 15.06 -1.74 13.20
C ILE A 186 14.92 -1.84 14.71
N LYS A 187 14.58 -0.71 15.34
CA LYS A 187 14.24 -0.63 16.74
C LYS A 187 12.76 -0.97 16.92
N THR A 188 12.47 -1.97 17.73
CA THR A 188 11.12 -2.45 18.02
C THR A 188 10.96 -2.80 19.50
N THR A 189 9.72 -2.94 19.99
CA THR A 189 9.47 -3.56 21.30
C THR A 189 9.80 -5.05 21.26
N PRO A 190 10.03 -5.70 22.42
CA PRO A 190 10.23 -7.15 22.49
C PRO A 190 9.14 -7.95 21.76
N ASP A 191 7.87 -7.53 21.86
CA ASP A 191 6.75 -8.18 21.17
C ASP A 191 6.83 -8.03 19.64
N GLY A 192 7.38 -6.91 19.16
CA GLY A 192 7.56 -6.67 17.73
C GLY A 192 8.75 -7.39 17.11
N VAL A 193 9.64 -8.01 17.90
CA VAL A 193 10.74 -8.84 17.38
C VAL A 193 10.18 -10.01 16.56
N ALA A 194 9.11 -10.64 17.04
CA ALA A 194 8.41 -11.69 16.31
C ALA A 194 7.93 -11.16 14.95
N ALA A 195 7.30 -9.97 14.93
CA ALA A 195 6.81 -9.34 13.70
C ALA A 195 7.92 -9.09 12.66
N VAL A 196 9.12 -8.71 13.08
CA VAL A 196 10.27 -8.48 12.19
C VAL A 196 10.86 -9.78 11.64
N LYS A 197 10.83 -10.85 12.45
CA LYS A 197 11.26 -12.19 12.05
C LYS A 197 10.39 -12.79 10.94
N PHE A 198 9.15 -12.31 10.77
CA PHE A 198 8.27 -12.80 9.73
C PHE A 198 8.58 -12.15 8.37
N GLU A 199 8.68 -13.01 7.35
CA GLU A 199 8.58 -12.60 5.95
C GLU A 199 7.11 -12.65 5.53
N ASP A 200 6.66 -11.64 4.78
CA ASP A 200 5.35 -11.71 4.15
C ASP A 200 5.40 -12.74 3.02
N VAL A 201 4.99 -13.96 3.37
CA VAL A 201 4.89 -15.13 2.48
C VAL A 201 4.02 -14.90 1.23
N ARG A 202 3.27 -13.79 1.17
CA ARG A 202 2.39 -13.47 0.05
C ARG A 202 3.07 -12.66 -1.05
N ILE A 203 4.28 -12.13 -0.79
CA ILE A 203 4.91 -11.15 -1.70
C ILE A 203 6.32 -11.61 -2.07
N LEU A 204 6.56 -11.73 -3.37
CA LEU A 204 7.92 -11.94 -3.89
C LEU A 204 8.72 -10.63 -3.83
N PRO A 205 10.05 -10.69 -3.57
CA PRO A 205 10.90 -9.51 -3.58
C PRO A 205 10.82 -8.73 -4.91
N VAL A 206 11.06 -7.43 -4.87
CA VAL A 206 11.16 -6.64 -6.11
C VAL A 206 12.49 -6.96 -6.80
N GLN A 207 12.45 -7.26 -8.09
CA GLN A 207 13.64 -7.46 -8.92
C GLN A 207 13.57 -6.54 -10.13
N PHE A 208 14.74 -6.06 -10.55
CA PHE A 208 14.92 -5.29 -11.77
C PHE A 208 15.82 -6.09 -12.73
N ASP A 209 15.54 -5.99 -14.02
CA ASP A 209 16.41 -6.54 -15.05
C ASP A 209 17.63 -5.65 -15.30
N ALA A 210 18.49 -6.05 -16.24
CA ALA A 210 19.71 -5.32 -16.59
C ALA A 210 19.43 -3.90 -17.15
N GLN A 211 18.20 -3.65 -17.59
CA GLN A 211 17.72 -2.38 -18.13
C GLN A 211 17.07 -1.50 -17.06
N GLY A 212 17.05 -1.96 -15.79
CA GLY A 212 16.42 -1.25 -14.68
C GLY A 212 14.89 -1.30 -14.72
N ILE A 213 14.29 -2.15 -15.56
CA ILE A 213 12.86 -2.36 -15.59
C ILE A 213 12.50 -3.38 -14.53
N ARG A 214 11.45 -3.09 -13.74
CA ARG A 214 10.95 -4.03 -12.74
C ARG A 214 10.39 -5.25 -13.47
N ARG A 215 11.15 -6.33 -13.48
CA ARG A 215 10.82 -7.57 -14.16
C ARG A 215 11.40 -8.74 -13.37
N ARG A 216 10.64 -9.82 -13.32
CA ARG A 216 11.04 -11.07 -12.69
C ARG A 216 10.70 -12.21 -13.62
N GLU A 217 11.69 -13.03 -13.94
CA GLU A 217 11.49 -14.20 -14.79
C GLU A 217 10.70 -15.29 -14.05
N PHE A 218 9.79 -15.95 -14.77
CA PHE A 218 8.90 -16.96 -14.20
C PHE A 218 9.67 -18.04 -13.42
N ASN A 219 10.74 -18.57 -14.01
CA ASN A 219 11.54 -19.63 -13.39
C ASN A 219 12.18 -19.19 -12.05
N LEU A 220 12.62 -17.93 -11.97
CA LEU A 220 13.18 -17.35 -10.74
C LEU A 220 12.09 -17.00 -9.74
N ALA A 221 10.88 -16.68 -10.20
CA ALA A 221 9.75 -16.49 -9.31
C ALA A 221 9.35 -17.80 -8.64
N VAL A 222 9.21 -18.87 -9.42
CA VAL A 222 8.79 -20.20 -8.93
C VAL A 222 9.76 -20.78 -7.91
N SER A 223 11.07 -20.53 -8.03
CA SER A 223 12.05 -20.98 -7.03
C SER A 223 11.90 -20.31 -5.66
N GLN A 224 11.21 -19.18 -5.60
CA GLN A 224 10.96 -18.41 -4.37
C GLN A 224 9.53 -18.60 -3.82
N LEU A 225 8.66 -19.28 -4.57
CA LEU A 225 7.33 -19.63 -4.08
C LEU A 225 7.42 -20.73 -3.02
N HIS A 226 6.60 -20.58 -1.99
CA HIS A 226 6.47 -21.52 -0.88
C HIS A 226 4.99 -21.79 -0.62
N ASP A 227 4.70 -23.00 -0.13
CA ASP A 227 3.35 -23.45 0.18
C ASP A 227 3.09 -23.46 1.69
N THR A 228 3.77 -22.57 2.40
CA THR A 228 3.61 -22.44 3.85
C THR A 228 2.27 -21.80 4.15
N VAL A 229 1.60 -22.31 5.19
CA VAL A 229 0.34 -21.77 5.67
C VAL A 229 0.57 -20.32 6.14
N PRO A 230 -0.14 -19.33 5.59
CA PRO A 230 -0.01 -17.95 6.04
C PRO A 230 -0.38 -17.81 7.52
N GLN A 231 0.32 -16.90 8.21
CA GLN A 231 -0.02 -16.56 9.58
C GLN A 231 -1.39 -15.86 9.61
N GLY A 232 -2.28 -16.30 10.51
CA GLY A 232 -3.68 -15.84 10.56
C GLY A 232 -4.71 -16.84 10.04
N GLY A 233 -4.26 -18.02 9.60
CA GLY A 233 -5.12 -19.12 9.16
C GLY A 233 -4.81 -19.55 7.73
N GLY A 234 -5.04 -20.83 7.45
CA GLY A 234 -4.82 -21.41 6.13
C GLY A 234 -5.78 -20.87 5.07
N LEU A 235 -5.49 -21.21 3.82
CA LEU A 235 -6.42 -21.03 2.71
C LEU A 235 -7.79 -21.58 3.15
N GLN A 236 -8.85 -20.80 2.98
CA GLN A 236 -10.23 -21.21 3.31
C GLN A 236 -10.76 -22.34 2.39
N LEU A 237 -9.89 -22.94 1.60
CA LEU A 237 -10.19 -24.02 0.67
C LEU A 237 -9.85 -25.35 1.33
N GLN A 238 -10.81 -26.27 1.34
CA GLN A 238 -10.57 -27.64 1.78
C GLN A 238 -9.81 -28.40 0.68
N GLY A 239 -8.66 -28.99 1.03
CA GLY A 239 -7.85 -29.80 0.13
C GLY A 239 -6.38 -29.37 0.07
N PRO A 240 -5.51 -30.20 -0.53
CA PRO A 240 -4.11 -29.84 -0.72
C PRO A 240 -3.98 -28.68 -1.71
N SER A 241 -3.07 -27.76 -1.42
CA SER A 241 -2.60 -26.77 -2.37
C SER A 241 -1.86 -27.47 -3.53
N THR A 242 -2.28 -27.21 -4.76
CA THR A 242 -1.70 -27.84 -5.96
C THR A 242 -0.93 -26.87 -6.84
N PHE A 243 -1.12 -25.56 -6.63
CA PHE A 243 -0.58 -24.53 -7.50
C PHE A 243 0.95 -24.58 -7.58
N LEU A 244 1.65 -24.69 -6.44
CA LEU A 244 3.11 -24.72 -6.43
C LEU A 244 3.67 -25.92 -7.22
N ASN A 245 2.99 -27.07 -7.17
CA ASN A 245 3.41 -28.25 -7.91
C ASN A 245 3.25 -28.05 -9.42
N ILE A 246 2.14 -27.45 -9.86
CA ILE A 246 1.90 -27.11 -11.26
C ILE A 246 2.94 -26.08 -11.74
N ALA A 247 3.23 -25.06 -10.93
CA ALA A 247 4.25 -24.05 -11.24
C ALA A 247 5.66 -24.65 -11.37
N LYS A 248 6.04 -25.58 -10.48
CA LYS A 248 7.29 -26.32 -10.55
C LYS A 248 7.37 -27.19 -11.82
N MET A 249 6.30 -27.91 -12.15
CA MET A 249 6.22 -28.69 -13.39
C MET A 249 6.41 -27.81 -14.63
N MET A 250 5.75 -26.65 -14.69
CA MET A 250 5.92 -25.68 -15.78
C MET A 250 7.39 -25.24 -15.87
N ARG A 251 7.99 -24.83 -14.74
CA ARG A 251 9.41 -24.44 -14.67
C ARG A 251 10.35 -25.55 -15.15
N ASP A 252 10.13 -26.78 -14.70
CA ASP A 252 11.00 -27.92 -15.01
C ASP A 252 10.96 -28.30 -16.49
N GLN A 253 9.85 -27.99 -17.17
CA GLN A 253 9.68 -28.12 -18.62
C GLN A 253 10.02 -26.82 -19.38
N ASN A 254 10.54 -25.81 -18.68
CA ASN A 254 10.85 -24.48 -19.21
C ASN A 254 9.66 -23.78 -19.88
N PHE A 255 8.46 -24.02 -19.37
CA PHE A 255 7.24 -23.31 -19.74
C PHE A 255 7.00 -22.07 -18.87
N THR A 256 6.43 -21.04 -19.49
CA THR A 256 5.71 -19.98 -18.81
C THR A 256 4.21 -20.34 -18.79
N PRO A 257 3.37 -19.69 -17.99
CA PRO A 257 1.93 -19.95 -17.99
C PRO A 257 1.30 -19.83 -19.38
N THR A 258 1.72 -18.83 -20.18
CA THR A 258 1.24 -18.67 -21.56
C THR A 258 1.73 -19.80 -22.49
N THR A 259 3.01 -20.17 -22.45
CA THR A 259 3.51 -21.25 -23.34
C THR A 259 2.98 -22.62 -22.92
N PHE A 260 2.75 -22.84 -21.62
CA PHE A 260 2.07 -24.02 -21.10
C PHE A 260 0.62 -24.11 -21.61
N HIS A 261 -0.12 -22.99 -21.63
CA HIS A 261 -1.46 -22.95 -22.21
C HIS A 261 -1.44 -23.36 -23.70
N GLU A 262 -0.52 -22.81 -24.50
CA GLU A 262 -0.40 -23.18 -25.91
C GLU A 262 -0.06 -24.67 -26.10
N TYR A 263 0.79 -25.22 -25.23
CA TYR A 263 1.10 -26.65 -25.21
C TYR A 263 -0.14 -27.48 -24.87
N TRP A 264 -0.84 -27.14 -23.78
CA TRP A 264 -2.03 -27.83 -23.31
C TRP A 264 -3.14 -27.83 -24.36
N VAL A 265 -3.39 -26.72 -25.06
CA VAL A 265 -4.36 -26.66 -26.17
C VAL A 265 -4.01 -27.63 -27.29
N ARG A 266 -2.71 -27.82 -27.60
CA ARG A 266 -2.27 -28.78 -28.63
C ARG A 266 -2.38 -30.23 -28.18
N SER A 267 -2.18 -30.52 -26.89
CA SER A 267 -2.10 -31.89 -26.37
C SER A 267 -3.41 -32.42 -25.78
N SER A 268 -4.36 -31.56 -25.42
CA SER A 268 -5.59 -31.94 -24.72
C SER A 268 -6.73 -32.40 -25.64
N GLU A 269 -6.58 -32.24 -26.96
CA GLU A 269 -7.63 -32.52 -27.97
C GLU A 269 -8.94 -31.76 -27.75
N VAL A 270 -8.95 -30.75 -26.86
CA VAL A 270 -10.11 -29.90 -26.62
C VAL A 270 -10.36 -29.01 -27.83
N ALA A 271 -11.63 -28.89 -28.24
CA ALA A 271 -12.00 -28.01 -29.34
C ALA A 271 -11.60 -26.56 -29.03
N ARG A 272 -10.99 -25.85 -29.99
CA ARG A 272 -10.49 -24.46 -29.78
C ARG A 272 -11.57 -23.45 -29.36
N GLY A 273 -12.83 -23.72 -29.71
CA GLY A 273 -13.97 -22.89 -29.33
C GLY A 273 -14.55 -23.23 -27.95
N ASP A 274 -14.00 -24.23 -27.25
CA ASP A 274 -14.48 -24.63 -25.94
C ASP A 274 -14.17 -23.55 -24.90
N ARG A 275 -15.12 -23.35 -23.99
CA ARG A 275 -15.00 -22.37 -22.89
C ARG A 275 -13.76 -22.63 -22.02
N SER A 276 -13.38 -23.89 -21.84
CA SER A 276 -12.22 -24.31 -21.05
C SER A 276 -10.91 -23.76 -21.61
N VAL A 277 -10.82 -23.58 -22.93
CA VAL A 277 -9.66 -22.97 -23.59
C VAL A 277 -9.54 -21.50 -23.19
N TYR A 278 -10.63 -20.75 -23.27
CA TYR A 278 -10.66 -19.34 -22.86
C TYR A 278 -10.36 -19.15 -21.37
N GLU A 279 -10.94 -19.99 -20.50
CA GLU A 279 -10.71 -19.91 -19.06
C GLU A 279 -9.25 -20.23 -18.70
N HIS A 280 -8.67 -21.27 -19.32
CA HIS A 280 -7.25 -21.59 -19.11
C HIS A 280 -6.33 -20.47 -19.63
N GLU A 281 -6.65 -19.85 -20.77
CA GLU A 281 -5.90 -18.70 -21.30
C GLU A 281 -5.93 -17.52 -20.30
N CYS A 282 -7.11 -17.22 -19.76
CA CYS A 282 -7.30 -16.15 -18.77
C CYS A 282 -6.50 -16.43 -17.48
N LEU A 283 -6.59 -17.65 -16.94
CA LEU A 283 -5.86 -18.04 -15.73
C LEU A 283 -4.35 -18.00 -15.94
N SER A 284 -3.84 -18.52 -17.06
CA SER A 284 -2.42 -18.43 -17.41
C SER A 284 -1.93 -16.99 -17.44
N ARG A 285 -2.70 -16.07 -18.04
CA ARG A 285 -2.37 -14.65 -18.07
C ARG A 285 -2.43 -13.99 -16.70
N VAL A 286 -3.40 -14.34 -15.87
CA VAL A 286 -3.48 -13.86 -14.49
C VAL A 286 -2.26 -14.30 -13.71
N ILE A 287 -1.84 -15.55 -13.82
CA ILE A 287 -0.65 -16.06 -13.13
C ILE A 287 0.60 -15.29 -13.59
N GLU A 288 0.75 -15.08 -14.90
CA GLU A 288 1.87 -14.33 -15.46
C GLU A 288 1.88 -12.86 -15.02
N ALA A 289 0.71 -12.23 -14.93
CA ALA A 289 0.54 -10.85 -14.45
C ALA A 289 0.63 -10.72 -12.91
N MET A 290 0.28 -11.74 -12.13
CA MET A 290 0.51 -11.75 -10.68
C MET A 290 2.00 -11.83 -10.37
N LEU A 291 2.75 -12.56 -11.19
CA LEU A 291 4.22 -12.57 -11.16
C LEU A 291 4.83 -11.30 -11.77
N GLY A 292 4.09 -10.59 -12.63
CA GLY A 292 4.41 -9.29 -13.22
C GLY A 292 3.42 -8.20 -12.77
N MET A 293 3.39 -7.91 -11.46
CA MET A 293 2.45 -7.09 -10.67
C MET A 293 2.18 -5.63 -11.12
N GLN A 294 2.36 -5.30 -12.40
CA GLN A 294 2.31 -3.96 -12.98
C GLN A 294 0.94 -3.63 -13.59
N VAL A 295 0.24 -4.60 -14.18
CA VAL A 295 -1.06 -4.35 -14.85
C VAL A 295 -2.15 -3.97 -13.84
N ILE A 296 -2.22 -4.70 -12.72
CA ILE A 296 -3.18 -4.40 -11.64
C ILE A 296 -2.85 -3.05 -11.02
N ARG A 297 -1.57 -2.75 -10.80
CA ARG A 297 -1.14 -1.47 -10.22
C ARG A 297 -1.42 -0.28 -11.15
N GLU A 298 -1.20 -0.43 -12.45
CA GLU A 298 -1.51 0.64 -13.41
C GLU A 298 -3.02 0.88 -13.51
N ALA A 299 -3.82 -0.19 -13.57
CA ALA A 299 -5.28 -0.06 -13.65
C ALA A 299 -5.85 0.70 -12.44
N HIS A 300 -5.22 0.54 -11.27
CA HIS A 300 -5.62 1.23 -10.04
C HIS A 300 -4.85 2.54 -9.79
N ARG A 301 -3.92 2.94 -10.69
CA ARG A 301 -3.06 4.13 -10.49
C ARG A 301 -3.85 5.42 -10.44
N ILE A 302 -4.88 5.53 -11.28
CA ILE A 302 -5.69 6.76 -11.42
C ILE A 302 -6.91 6.70 -10.51
N SER A 303 -7.55 5.53 -10.39
CA SER A 303 -8.72 5.35 -9.54
C SER A 303 -8.73 3.96 -8.92
N PRO A 304 -8.35 3.83 -7.63
CA PRO A 304 -8.37 2.54 -6.94
C PRO A 304 -9.78 1.94 -6.81
N SER A 305 -10.82 2.77 -6.79
CA SER A 305 -12.22 2.34 -6.67
C SER A 305 -12.91 2.11 -8.02
N ALA A 306 -12.29 2.53 -9.12
CA ALA A 306 -12.78 2.33 -10.48
C ALA A 306 -11.59 2.05 -11.40
N PRO A 307 -10.99 0.85 -11.32
CA PRO A 307 -9.77 0.55 -12.06
C PRO A 307 -9.98 0.68 -13.57
N ASP A 308 -9.08 1.43 -14.21
CA ASP A 308 -9.07 1.65 -15.65
C ASP A 308 -8.19 0.62 -16.34
N TYR A 309 -8.82 -0.41 -16.89
CA TYR A 309 -8.15 -1.44 -17.67
C TYR A 309 -7.99 -1.08 -19.15
N SER A 310 -8.27 0.15 -19.58
CA SER A 310 -8.14 0.56 -20.99
C SER A 310 -6.71 0.41 -21.54
N ALA A 311 -5.71 0.52 -20.67
CA ALA A 311 -4.30 0.27 -21.01
C ALA A 311 -3.91 -1.22 -20.95
N ALA A 312 -4.76 -2.09 -20.40
CA ALA A 312 -4.47 -3.52 -20.26
C ALA A 312 -4.26 -4.16 -21.64
N ASP A 313 -5.03 -3.76 -22.66
CA ASP A 313 -4.86 -4.28 -24.02
C ASP A 313 -3.51 -3.92 -24.65
N ILE A 314 -2.90 -2.81 -24.22
CA ILE A 314 -1.58 -2.36 -24.70
C ILE A 314 -0.48 -3.04 -23.90
N MET A 315 -0.62 -3.13 -22.58
CA MET A 315 0.34 -3.79 -21.68
C MET A 315 0.39 -5.30 -21.88
N MET A 316 -0.76 -5.91 -22.17
CA MET A 316 -0.90 -7.33 -22.47
C MET A 316 -0.66 -7.64 -23.96
N GLY A 317 -0.42 -6.62 -24.79
CA GLY A 317 -0.18 -6.76 -26.22
C GLY A 317 -1.40 -7.25 -27.04
N TRP A 318 -2.62 -7.17 -26.50
CA TRP A 318 -3.85 -7.63 -27.14
C TRP A 318 -4.23 -6.79 -28.36
N ARG A 319 -3.94 -5.48 -28.37
CA ARG A 319 -4.23 -4.62 -29.52
C ARG A 319 -3.40 -4.95 -30.76
N PHE A 320 -2.30 -5.71 -30.60
CA PHE A 320 -1.32 -5.97 -31.66
C PHE A 320 -1.20 -7.45 -32.05
N ARG A 321 -2.04 -8.35 -31.53
CA ARG A 321 -1.97 -9.80 -31.84
C ARG A 321 -3.13 -10.39 -32.65
N ARG A 322 -4.04 -9.56 -33.18
CA ARG A 322 -4.89 -9.98 -34.30
C ARG A 322 -4.25 -9.52 -35.61
N ALA A 323 -3.56 -10.47 -36.25
CA ALA A 323 -2.92 -10.43 -37.57
C ALA A 323 -1.42 -10.09 -37.59
N GLY A 324 -0.63 -11.10 -37.96
CA GLY A 324 0.61 -10.94 -38.76
C GLY A 324 1.88 -10.56 -38.00
N GLN A 325 2.92 -11.37 -38.17
CA GLN A 325 4.30 -11.05 -37.81
C GLN A 325 4.76 -9.71 -38.42
N GLY A 326 5.61 -8.98 -37.68
CA GLY A 326 6.58 -8.05 -38.28
C GLY A 326 6.09 -6.63 -38.56
N VAL A 327 5.69 -5.87 -37.53
CA VAL A 327 5.57 -4.41 -37.68
C VAL A 327 6.87 -3.75 -37.25
N ASP A 328 7.46 -3.02 -38.18
CA ASP A 328 8.64 -2.19 -38.00
C ASP A 328 8.43 -1.14 -36.90
N SER A 329 9.35 -1.07 -35.94
CA SER A 329 9.26 -0.16 -34.79
C SER A 329 9.36 1.31 -35.21
N GLY A 330 9.98 1.61 -36.35
CA GLY A 330 9.99 2.94 -36.96
C GLY A 330 8.62 3.35 -37.49
N LEU A 331 7.92 2.44 -38.18
CA LEU A 331 6.54 2.67 -38.63
C LEU A 331 5.58 2.85 -37.44
N ALA A 332 5.76 2.07 -36.37
CA ALA A 332 4.97 2.24 -35.14
C ALA A 332 5.23 3.62 -34.49
N GLY A 333 6.47 4.10 -34.49
CA GLY A 333 6.82 5.44 -34.02
C GLY A 333 6.19 6.55 -34.87
N TYR A 334 6.19 6.40 -36.20
CA TYR A 334 5.57 7.34 -37.13
C TYR A 334 4.05 7.42 -36.90
N VAL A 335 3.36 6.28 -36.83
CA VAL A 335 1.90 6.24 -36.60
C VAL A 335 1.53 6.83 -35.23
N ALA A 336 2.32 6.57 -34.18
CA ALA A 336 2.12 7.19 -32.88
C ALA A 336 2.29 8.73 -32.93
N SER A 337 3.23 9.22 -33.74
CA SER A 337 3.43 10.66 -33.93
C SER A 337 2.26 11.30 -34.70
N GLU A 338 1.75 10.64 -35.74
CA GLU A 338 0.59 11.12 -36.50
C GLU A 338 -0.68 11.15 -35.65
N LEU A 339 -0.94 10.11 -34.85
CA LEU A 339 -2.08 10.09 -33.92
C LEU A 339 -1.98 11.18 -32.86
N LYS A 340 -0.78 11.51 -32.39
CA LYS A 340 -0.54 12.63 -31.47
C LYS A 340 -0.82 13.98 -32.15
N ASN A 341 -0.42 14.13 -33.42
CA ASN A 341 -0.67 15.32 -34.23
C ASN A 341 -2.18 15.49 -34.47
N GLU A 342 -2.89 14.43 -34.85
CA GLU A 342 -4.34 14.42 -35.04
C GLU A 342 -5.10 14.77 -33.75
N ALA A 343 -4.68 14.20 -32.60
CA ALA A 343 -5.28 14.52 -31.31
C ALA A 343 -5.07 15.99 -30.92
N ALA A 344 -3.90 16.57 -31.23
CA ALA A 344 -3.63 17.99 -31.03
C ALA A 344 -4.50 18.87 -31.94
N ILE A 345 -4.64 18.52 -33.21
CA ILE A 345 -5.52 19.21 -34.17
C ILE A 345 -6.97 19.15 -33.70
N ALA A 346 -7.46 17.99 -33.28
CA ALA A 346 -8.82 17.81 -32.78
C ALA A 346 -9.09 18.64 -31.52
N LYS A 347 -8.09 18.79 -30.63
CA LYS A 347 -8.19 19.63 -29.44
C LYS A 347 -8.29 21.12 -29.79
N GLU A 348 -7.44 21.60 -30.69
CA GLU A 348 -7.50 23.00 -31.15
C GLU A 348 -8.80 23.28 -31.92
N ALA A 349 -9.28 22.32 -32.74
CA ALA A 349 -10.57 22.44 -33.43
C ALA A 349 -11.75 22.55 -32.45
N ARG A 350 -11.74 21.76 -31.36
CA ARG A 350 -12.77 21.85 -30.31
C ARG A 350 -12.71 23.20 -29.60
N LYS A 351 -11.51 23.65 -29.23
CA LYS A 351 -11.29 24.95 -28.58
C LYS A 351 -11.76 26.12 -29.46
N ALA A 352 -11.46 26.08 -30.76
CA ALA A 352 -11.90 27.09 -31.71
C ALA A 352 -13.43 27.12 -31.85
N LYS A 353 -14.08 25.96 -31.86
CA LYS A 353 -15.55 25.87 -31.88
C LYS A 353 -16.17 26.45 -30.61
N GLU A 354 -15.61 26.15 -29.45
CA GLU A 354 -16.07 26.70 -28.17
C GLU A 354 -15.89 28.22 -28.09
N GLU A 355 -14.77 28.77 -28.59
CA GLU A 355 -14.56 30.22 -28.66
C GLU A 355 -15.56 30.89 -29.62
N ALA A 356 -15.83 30.28 -30.77
CA ALA A 356 -16.82 30.79 -31.72
C ALA A 356 -18.24 30.82 -31.14
N ASP A 357 -18.62 29.77 -30.40
CA ASP A 357 -19.91 29.70 -29.72
C ASP A 357 -20.01 30.72 -28.57
N LEU A 358 -18.92 30.95 -27.83
CA LEU A 358 -18.85 32.01 -26.80
C LEU A 358 -19.00 33.41 -27.41
N ARG A 359 -18.35 33.68 -28.55
CA ARG A 359 -18.50 34.95 -29.29
C ARG A 359 -19.93 35.14 -29.79
N ARG A 360 -20.60 34.07 -30.24
CA ARG A 360 -22.02 34.11 -30.63
C ARG A 360 -22.95 34.41 -29.45
N ARG A 361 -22.64 33.89 -28.27
CA ARG A 361 -23.46 34.10 -27.05
C ARG A 361 -23.28 35.48 -26.43
N ASN A 362 -22.10 36.08 -26.56
CA ASN A 362 -21.82 37.45 -26.10
C ASN A 362 -21.48 38.35 -27.29
N PRO A 363 -22.44 38.70 -28.15
CA PRO A 363 -22.22 39.76 -29.11
C PRO A 363 -21.95 41.03 -28.30
N ARG A 364 -20.70 41.49 -28.29
CA ARG A 364 -20.35 42.80 -27.72
C ARG A 364 -21.33 43.79 -28.31
N LYS A 365 -22.11 44.43 -27.44
CA LYS A 365 -23.05 45.50 -27.77
C LYS A 365 -22.21 46.62 -28.40
N THR A 366 -22.04 46.54 -29.72
CA THR A 366 -21.24 47.49 -30.48
C THR A 366 -21.82 48.85 -30.19
N GLY A 367 -20.98 49.71 -29.59
CA GLY A 367 -21.37 51.01 -29.12
C GLY A 367 -22.14 51.74 -30.20
N LYS A 368 -23.31 52.23 -29.82
CA LYS A 368 -24.10 53.21 -30.54
C LYS A 368 -23.20 54.44 -30.76
N ALA A 369 -22.51 54.48 -31.90
CA ALA A 369 -21.81 55.67 -32.36
C ALA A 369 -22.88 56.74 -32.54
N GLY A 370 -22.73 57.83 -31.78
CA GLY A 370 -23.64 58.96 -31.83
C GLY A 370 -23.60 59.59 -33.22
N GLU A 371 -24.74 59.55 -33.89
CA GLU A 371 -25.13 60.58 -34.85
C GLU A 371 -25.45 61.85 -34.06
N GLY A 372 -24.55 62.82 -34.15
CA GLY A 372 -24.84 64.24 -33.98
C GLY A 372 -23.81 64.96 -34.84
N GLY A 373 -24.15 65.87 -35.75
CA GLY A 373 -25.42 66.45 -36.13
C GLY A 373 -25.09 67.72 -36.93
N GLY A 374 -25.90 68.03 -37.94
CA GLY A 374 -26.15 69.39 -38.42
C GLY A 374 -25.15 70.04 -39.37
N GLY A 375 -25.67 70.64 -40.45
CA GLY A 375 -24.98 71.70 -41.19
C GLY A 375 -25.42 71.90 -42.64
N GLN A 376 -26.63 72.47 -42.84
CA GLN A 376 -27.11 73.05 -44.10
C GLN A 376 -26.41 74.38 -44.46
N GLY A 377 -26.40 74.70 -45.76
CA GLY A 377 -26.27 76.04 -46.36
C GLY A 377 -25.31 76.02 -47.55
N GLN A 378 -25.60 76.54 -48.74
CA GLN A 378 -26.71 77.30 -49.33
C GLN A 378 -26.67 77.06 -50.85
#